data_AF-A0A1M2YWF0-F1
#
_entry.id   AF-A0A1M2YWF0-F1
#
_cell.length_a   1.000
_cell.length_b   1.000
_cell.length_c   1.000
_cell.angle_alpha   90.00
_cell.angle_beta   90.00
_cell.angle_gamma   90.00
#
_symmetry.space_group_name_H-M   'P 1'
#
loop_
_entity.id
_entity.type
_entity.pdbx_description
1 polymer ?
#
loop_
_entity_poly.entity_id
_entity_poly.type
_entity_poly.pdbx_seq_one_letter_code
_entity_poly.pdbx_strand_id
1 'polypeptide(L)' 'MSAPAKVSLATQIAEVRREIGKRREVYPRLVGKGSMRQAEADLLISHMEAVLSTLQFLKDNESVIRDCIAARHGGAA' A
#
# COMPACT_ATOMS: atom_id res chain seq x y z
N MET A 1 -5.42 -21.69 -8.24
CA MET A 1 -5.95 -20.44 -7.66
C MET A 1 -5.98 -19.41 -8.79
N SER A 2 -7.14 -18.85 -9.16
CA SER A 2 -7.20 -17.79 -10.19
C SER A 2 -6.49 -16.53 -9.72
N ALA A 3 -5.92 -15.77 -10.66
CA ALA A 3 -5.37 -14.45 -10.36
C ALA A 3 -6.45 -13.56 -9.70
N PRO A 4 -6.10 -12.76 -8.67
CA PRO A 4 -7.07 -11.87 -8.04
C PRO A 4 -7.62 -10.88 -9.06
N ALA A 5 -8.90 -10.51 -8.90
CA ALA A 5 -9.54 -9.52 -9.74
C ALA A 5 -8.73 -8.21 -9.74
N LYS A 6 -8.69 -7.52 -10.88
CA LYS A 6 -8.02 -6.22 -10.99
C LYS A 6 -8.77 -5.18 -10.16
N VAL A 7 -8.22 -4.84 -9.00
CA VAL A 7 -8.74 -3.79 -8.11
C VAL A 7 -8.09 -2.46 -8.47
N SER A 8 -8.87 -1.37 -8.57
CA SER A 8 -8.35 -0.05 -8.88
C SER A 8 -7.34 0.44 -7.84
N LEU A 9 -6.36 1.26 -8.24
CA LEU A 9 -5.40 1.88 -7.29
C LEU A 9 -6.12 2.70 -6.21
N ALA A 10 -7.23 3.36 -6.56
CA ALA A 10 -8.04 4.12 -5.59
C ALA A 10 -8.59 3.21 -4.48
N THR A 11 -9.13 2.05 -4.85
CA THR A 11 -9.65 1.06 -3.89
C THR A 11 -8.52 0.46 -3.06
N GLN A 12 -7.38 0.13 -3.66
CA GLN A 12 -6.21 -0.36 -2.92
C GLN A 12 -5.73 0.66 -1.87
N ILE A 13 -5.62 1.94 -2.26
CA ILE A 13 -5.26 3.05 -1.36
C ILE A 13 -6.25 3.18 -0.20
N ALA A 14 -7.55 3.07 -0.47
CA ALA A 14 -8.58 3.16 0.56
C ALA A 14 -8.45 2.04 1.60
N GLU A 15 -8.22 0.81 1.16
CA GLU A 15 -8.02 -0.33 2.07
C GLU A 15 -6.73 -0.19 2.90
N VAL A 16 -5.62 0.24 2.28
CA VAL A 16 -4.37 0.47 3.01
C VAL A 16 -4.52 1.56 4.06
N ARG A 17 -5.20 2.68 3.74
CA ARG A 17 -5.51 3.74 4.71
C ARG A 17 -6.35 3.21 5.87
N ARG A 18 -7.38 2.41 5.57
CA ARG A 18 -8.23 1.79 6.59
C ARG A 18 -7.43 0.88 7.50
N GLU A 19 -6.55 0.05 6.94
CA GLU A 19 -5.71 -0.86 7.72
C GLU A 19 -4.71 -0.11 8.61
N ILE A 20 -4.07 0.95 8.12
CA ILE A 20 -3.23 1.84 8.95
C ILE A 20 -4.05 2.39 10.13
N GLY A 21 -5.28 2.87 9.85
CA GLY A 21 -6.20 3.36 10.90
C GLY A 21 -6.47 2.30 11.97
N LYS A 22 -6.83 1.07 11.56
CA LYS A 22 -7.04 -0.04 12.49
C LYS A 22 -5.80 -0.37 13.30
N ARG A 23 -4.62 -0.39 12.69
CA ARG A 23 -3.36 -0.68 13.40
C ARG A 23 -3.07 0.38 14.44
N ARG A 24 -3.26 1.66 14.11
CA ARG A 24 -3.12 2.79 15.04
C ARG A 24 -4.10 2.71 16.21
N GLU A 25 -5.27 2.11 16.01
CA GLU A 25 -6.25 1.86 17.08
C GLU A 25 -5.91 0.62 17.94
N VAL A 26 -5.55 -0.49 17.29
CA VAL A 26 -5.41 -1.80 17.96
C VAL A 26 -4.05 -2.01 18.60
N TYR A 27 -2.97 -1.57 17.95
CA TYR A 27 -1.59 -1.84 18.41
C TYR A 27 -1.29 -1.26 19.79
N PRO A 28 -1.70 -0.03 20.14
CA PRO A 28 -1.48 0.49 21.49
C PRO A 28 -2.05 -0.44 22.59
N ARG A 29 -3.22 -1.04 22.35
CA ARG A 29 -3.82 -2.00 23.27
C ARG A 29 -3.00 -3.30 23.37
N LEU A 30 -2.43 -3.77 22.27
CA LEU A 30 -1.58 -4.97 22.26
C LEU A 30 -0.24 -4.72 22.97
N VAL A 31 0.33 -3.53 22.78
CA VAL A 31 1.54 -3.09 23.49
C VAL A 31 1.27 -2.98 24.99
N GLY A 32 0.18 -2.33 25.40
CA GLY A 32 -0.20 -2.23 26.81
C GLY A 32 -0.44 -3.58 27.49
N LYS A 33 -0.84 -4.61 26.73
CA LYS A 33 -1.01 -5.99 27.21
C LYS A 33 0.29 -6.82 27.17
N GLY A 34 1.40 -6.28 26.66
CA GLY A 34 2.65 -7.01 26.47
C GLY A 34 2.63 -8.06 25.36
N SER A 35 1.60 -8.09 24.52
CA SER A 35 1.47 -9.05 23.40
C SER A 35 2.16 -8.57 22.12
N MET A 36 2.68 -7.34 22.11
CA MET A 36 3.41 -6.73 21.00
C MET A 36 4.42 -5.73 21.58
N ARG A 37 5.60 -5.58 20.98
CA ARG A 37 6.56 -4.54 21.37
C ARG A 37 6.23 -3.22 20.69
N GLN A 38 6.47 -2.08 21.33
CA GLN A 38 6.25 -0.76 20.72
C GLN A 38 7.03 -0.61 19.39
N ALA A 39 8.32 -0.98 19.39
CA ALA A 39 9.16 -0.92 18.19
C ALA A 39 8.63 -1.78 17.03
N GLU A 40 7.96 -2.89 17.34
CA GLU A 40 7.30 -3.73 16.33
C GLU A 40 6.06 -3.04 15.76
N ALA A 41 5.22 -2.45 16.61
CA ALA A 41 4.06 -1.68 16.19
C ALA A 41 4.46 -0.51 15.25
N ASP A 42 5.49 0.24 15.62
CA ASP A 42 5.99 1.38 14.86
C ASP A 42 6.53 0.94 13.49
N LEU A 43 7.32 -0.14 13.46
CA LEU A 43 7.87 -0.71 12.23
C LEU A 43 6.74 -1.15 11.27
N LEU A 44 5.76 -1.88 11.79
CA LEU A 44 4.64 -2.39 10.99
C LEU A 44 3.72 -1.28 10.47
N ILE A 45 3.57 -0.17 11.20
CA ILE A 45 2.86 1.02 10.71
C ILE A 45 3.68 1.70 9.61
N SER A 46 4.97 1.92 9.83
CA SER A 46 5.88 2.54 8.85
C SER A 46 5.89 1.78 7.51
N HIS A 47 5.92 0.44 7.54
CA HIS A 47 5.80 -0.37 6.32
C HIS A 47 4.49 -0.11 5.57
N MET A 48 3.36 0.00 6.26
CA MET A 48 2.07 0.27 5.61
C MET A 48 2.00 1.70 5.06
N GLU A 49 2.62 2.66 5.73
CA GLU A 49 2.74 4.04 5.22
C GLU A 49 3.60 4.10 3.95
N ALA A 50 4.69 3.33 3.89
CA ALA A 50 5.51 3.21 2.68
C ALA A 50 4.74 2.57 1.52
N VAL A 51 3.92 1.54 1.80
CA VAL A 51 3.01 0.95 0.82
C VAL A 51 2.01 1.98 0.31
N LEU A 52 1.40 2.76 1.22
CA LEU A 52 0.46 3.81 0.86
C LEU A 52 1.11 4.87 -0.05
N SER A 53 2.31 5.31 0.30
CA SER A 53 3.08 6.28 -0.50
C SER A 53 3.39 5.73 -1.89
N THR A 54 3.74 4.46 -2.00
CA THR A 54 4.01 3.80 -3.29
C THR A 54 2.74 3.77 -4.15
N LEU A 55 1.61 3.38 -3.59
CA LEU A 55 0.34 3.34 -4.33
C LEU A 55 -0.12 4.73 -4.77
N GLN A 56 0.07 5.75 -3.93
CA GLN A 56 -0.22 7.14 -4.28
C GLN A 56 0.66 7.61 -5.43
N PHE A 57 1.97 7.36 -5.37
CA PHE A 57 2.87 7.66 -6.49
C PHE A 57 2.39 7.00 -7.80
N LEU A 58 2.00 5.72 -7.76
CA LEU A 58 1.49 5.02 -8.94
C LEU A 58 0.19 5.63 -9.47
N LYS A 59 -0.71 6.04 -8.58
CA LYS A 59 -1.97 6.68 -8.95
C LYS A 59 -1.74 8.04 -9.61
N ASP A 60 -0.86 8.83 -9.02
CA ASP A 60 -0.58 10.19 -9.49
C ASP A 60 0.16 10.19 -10.84
N ASN A 61 0.93 9.13 -11.11
CA ASN A 61 1.70 8.96 -12.34
C ASN A 61 1.08 7.93 -13.31
N GLU A 62 -0.18 7.56 -13.13
CA GLU A 62 -0.78 6.43 -13.85
C GLU A 62 -0.73 6.60 -15.37
N SER A 63 -1.04 7.81 -15.87
CA SER A 63 -0.97 8.13 -17.30
C SER A 63 0.46 8.01 -17.83
N VAL A 64 1.42 8.66 -17.17
CA VAL A 64 2.83 8.67 -17.57
C VAL A 64 3.39 7.24 -17.61
N ILE A 65 3.12 6.44 -16.58
CA ILE A 65 3.57 5.05 -16.52
C ILE A 65 2.96 4.24 -17.66
N ARG A 66 1.66 4.43 -17.94
CA ARG A 66 0.96 3.75 -19.04
C ARG A 66 1.57 4.11 -20.39
N ASP A 67 1.85 5.39 -20.63
CA ASP A 67 2.45 5.89 -21.86
C ASP A 67 3.88 5.36 -22.04
N CYS A 68 4.70 5.35 -20.97
CA CYS A 68 6.03 4.76 -20.98
C CYS A 68 6.01 3.27 -21.30
N ILE A 69 5.07 2.51 -20.73
CA ILE A 69 4.90 1.08 -21.01
C ILE A 69 4.48 0.87 -22.47
N ALA A 70 3.51 1.64 -22.96
CA ALA A 70 3.07 1.57 -24.35
C ALA A 70 4.21 1.87 -25.34
N ALA A 71 5.00 2.93 -25.07
CA ALA A 71 6.16 3.28 -25.87
C ALA A 71 7.25 2.20 -25.89
N ARG A 72 7.50 1.53 -24.75
CA ARG A 72 8.45 0.41 -24.67
C ARG A 72 8.00 -0.80 -25.49
N HIS A 73 6.70 -1.06 -25.56
CA HIS A 73 6.15 -2.15 -26.38
C HIS A 73 6.05 -1.79 -27.86
N GLY A 74 5.94 -0.49 -28.20
CA GLY A 74 5.96 0.00 -29.58
C GLY A 74 7.36 0.19 -30.18
N GLY A 75 8.41 0.30 -29.36
CA GLY A 75 9.81 0.43 -29.77
C GLY A 75 10.58 -0.88 -29.92
N ALA A 76 9.92 -2.03 -29.72
CA ALA A 76 10.47 -3.35 -30.00
C ALA A 76 9.99 -3.79 -31.39
N ALA A 77 10.56 -3.19 -32.43
CA ALA A 77 10.48 -3.64 -33.82
C ALA A 77 11.89 -4.00 -34.30
#